data_AF-A0A7S8FCT6-F1
#
_entry.id   AF-A0A7S8FCT6-F1
#
_cell.length_a   1.000
_cell.length_b   1.000
_cell.length_c   1.000
_cell.angle_alpha   90.00
_cell.angle_beta   90.00
_cell.angle_gamma   90.00
#
_symmetry.space_group_name_H-M   'P 1'
#
loop_
_entity.id
_entity.type
_entity.pdbx_description
1 polymer ?
#
loop_
_entity_poly.entity_id
_entity_poly.type
_entity_poly.pdbx_seq_one_letter_code
_entity_poly.pdbx_strand_id
1 'polypeptide(L)'
;MRAYGEWISKAASEPATSFDAHYRLVAIHLFADGNGRTARLVMNGLLLRGGYPPVAVQPEDRKAYLDTLEHASMREDLTPFQTFMHVFLIPARCLILRAEAVCSPLQVPCPPLTPG
;
A
#
# COMPACT_ATOMS: atom_id res chain seq x y z
N MET A 1 4.73 16.83 12.28
CA MET A 1 3.34 16.48 11.86
C MET A 1 2.70 17.43 10.87
N ARG A 2 2.75 18.76 11.05
CA ARG A 2 2.14 19.69 10.08
C ARG A 2 2.65 19.48 8.64
N ALA A 3 3.97 19.42 8.45
CA ALA A 3 4.58 19.17 7.16
C ALA A 3 4.13 17.84 6.50
N TYR A 4 3.92 16.79 7.29
CA TYR A 4 3.41 15.50 6.79
C TYR A 4 1.95 15.63 6.32
N GLY A 5 1.09 16.28 7.12
CA GLY A 5 -0.31 16.51 6.76
C GLY A 5 -0.46 17.40 5.52
N GLU A 6 0.33 18.48 5.43
CA GLU A 6 0.37 19.35 4.25
C GLU A 6 0.84 18.59 3.01
N TRP A 7 1.86 17.75 3.13
CA TRP A 7 2.33 16.92 2.04
C TRP A 7 1.25 15.94 1.57
N ILE A 8 0.61 15.18 2.47
CA ILE A 8 -0.48 14.25 2.12
C ILE A 8 -1.65 14.97 1.45
N SER A 9 -1.98 16.19 1.90
CA SER A 9 -3.11 16.93 1.33
C SER A 9 -2.92 17.26 -0.16
N LYS A 10 -1.65 17.41 -0.59
CA LYS A 10 -1.27 17.76 -1.97
C LYS A 10 -0.86 16.54 -2.80
N ALA A 11 -0.49 15.45 -2.16
CA ALA A 11 0.05 14.28 -2.84
C ALA A 11 -1.03 13.53 -3.65
N ALA A 12 -0.61 12.90 -4.74
CA ALA A 12 -1.50 12.12 -5.60
C ALA A 12 -2.03 10.88 -4.85
N SER A 13 -3.25 10.44 -5.19
CA SER A 13 -3.84 9.24 -4.58
C SER A 13 -3.38 7.96 -5.30
N GLU A 14 -2.06 7.81 -5.44
CA GLU A 14 -1.43 6.67 -6.10
C GLU A 14 -0.90 5.65 -5.07
N PRO A 15 -0.72 4.37 -5.47
CA PRO A 15 -0.18 3.36 -4.56
C PRO A 15 1.19 3.70 -4.00
N ALA A 16 2.10 4.19 -4.86
CA ALA A 16 3.45 4.58 -4.45
C ALA A 16 3.41 5.68 -3.38
N THR A 17 2.54 6.68 -3.55
CA THR A 17 2.34 7.74 -2.55
C THR A 17 1.77 7.19 -1.24
N SER A 18 0.85 6.22 -1.32
CA SER A 18 0.27 5.57 -0.14
C SER A 18 1.33 4.81 0.65
N PHE A 19 2.25 4.12 -0.03
CA PHE A 19 3.38 3.41 0.57
C PHE A 19 4.43 4.36 1.14
N ASP A 20 4.72 5.48 0.47
CA ASP A 20 5.62 6.52 1.01
C ASP A 20 5.00 7.17 2.27
N ALA A 21 3.70 7.47 2.24
CA ALA A 21 2.98 8.01 3.39
C ALA A 21 3.04 7.07 4.61
N HIS A 22 2.94 5.76 4.38
CA HIS A 22 3.15 4.75 5.41
C HIS A 22 4.54 4.83 6.01
N TYR A 23 5.58 4.74 5.17
CA TYR A 23 6.97 4.71 5.60
C TYR A 23 7.33 5.96 6.41
N ARG A 24 6.98 7.14 5.89
CA ARG A 24 7.20 8.42 6.58
C ARG A 24 6.53 8.46 7.95
N LEU A 25 5.30 7.93 8.09
CA LEU A 25 4.60 7.95 9.38
C LEU A 25 5.29 7.04 10.41
N VAL A 26 5.75 5.86 9.97
CA VAL A 26 6.50 4.92 10.83
C VAL A 26 7.81 5.57 11.29
N ALA A 27 8.51 6.25 10.38
CA ALA A 27 9.78 6.92 10.67
C ALA A 27 9.64 8.08 11.67
N ILE A 28 8.52 8.82 11.66
CA ILE A 28 8.30 9.94 12.58
C ILE A 28 8.03 9.45 14.03
N HIS A 29 7.58 8.20 14.22
CA HIS A 29 7.33 7.56 15.52
C HIS A 29 6.52 8.41 16.53
N LEU A 30 5.30 8.78 16.14
CA LEU A 30 4.48 9.77 16.84
C LEU A 30 3.88 9.32 18.19
N PHE A 31 3.64 8.03 18.33
CA PHE A 31 2.94 7.46 19.47
C PHE A 31 3.87 6.55 20.27
N ALA A 32 3.57 6.37 21.57
CA ALA A 32 4.29 5.44 22.43
C ALA A 32 4.15 3.97 21.95
N ASP A 33 2.98 3.60 21.42
CA ASP A 33 2.71 2.33 20.76
C ASP A 33 1.70 2.56 19.63
N GLY A 34 1.69 1.69 18.63
CA GLY A 34 0.67 1.67 17.58
C GLY A 34 1.02 2.43 16.31
N ASN A 35 2.26 2.89 16.15
CA ASN A 35 2.71 3.58 14.94
C ASN A 35 2.49 2.74 13.67
N GLY A 36 2.89 1.46 13.71
CA GLY A 36 2.67 0.57 12.57
C GLY A 36 1.19 0.27 12.29
N ARG A 37 0.32 0.25 13.31
CA ARG A 37 -1.14 0.10 13.10
C ARG A 37 -1.70 1.35 12.44
N THR A 38 -1.35 2.52 12.95
CA THR A 38 -1.80 3.81 12.40
C THR A 38 -1.28 4.05 10.98
N ALA A 39 -0.01 3.71 10.71
CA ALA A 39 0.58 3.85 9.39
C ALA A 39 -0.13 3.00 8.34
N ARG A 40 -0.46 1.74 8.68
CA ARG A 40 -1.24 0.86 7.80
C ARG A 40 -2.66 1.37 7.56
N LEU A 41 -3.30 1.94 8.59
CA LEU A 41 -4.62 2.57 8.44
C LEU A 41 -4.56 3.79 7.52
N VAL A 42 -3.57 4.67 7.69
CA VAL A 42 -3.38 5.85 6.82
C VAL A 42 -3.10 5.43 5.38
N MET A 43 -2.21 4.46 5.18
CA MET A 43 -1.92 3.86 3.87
C MET A 43 -3.19 3.35 3.19
N ASN A 44 -3.99 2.54 3.90
CA ASN A 44 -5.22 1.98 3.36
C ASN A 44 -6.27 3.07 3.09
N GLY A 45 -6.35 4.10 3.93
CA GLY A 45 -7.21 5.26 3.67
C GLY A 45 -6.84 5.99 2.37
N LEU A 46 -5.54 6.15 2.10
CA LEU A 46 -5.05 6.75 0.86
C LEU A 46 -5.30 5.87 -0.37
N LEU A 47 -5.10 4.56 -0.26
CA LEU A 47 -5.42 3.60 -1.31
C LEU A 47 -6.92 3.67 -1.66
N LEU A 48 -7.79 3.64 -0.65
CA LEU A 48 -9.23 3.74 -0.82
C LEU A 48 -9.65 5.07 -1.47
N ARG A 49 -9.03 6.19 -1.08
CA ARG A 49 -9.25 7.50 -1.72
C ARG A 49 -8.86 7.47 -3.21
N GLY A 50 -7.85 6.69 -3.57
CA GLY A 50 -7.41 6.47 -4.95
C GLY A 50 -8.19 5.40 -5.72
N GLY A 51 -9.21 4.77 -5.13
CA GLY A 51 -9.96 3.68 -5.77
C GLY A 51 -9.20 2.35 -5.82
N TYR A 52 -8.17 2.18 -4.98
CA TYR A 52 -7.43 0.95 -4.83
C TYR A 52 -7.95 0.13 -3.64
N PRO A 53 -7.86 -1.21 -3.70
CA PRO A 53 -8.18 -2.03 -2.55
C PRO A 53 -7.23 -1.76 -1.38
N PRO A 54 -7.71 -1.95 -0.14
CA PRO A 54 -6.84 -1.95 1.03
C PRO A 54 -5.88 -3.14 0.97
N VAL A 55 -4.68 -2.93 1.49
CA VAL A 55 -3.64 -3.95 1.61
C VAL A 55 -3.58 -4.46 3.05
N ALA A 56 -3.59 -5.78 3.21
CA ALA A 56 -3.42 -6.45 4.49
C ALA A 56 -2.13 -7.28 4.48
N VAL A 57 -1.18 -6.91 5.35
CA VAL A 57 0.04 -7.68 5.58
C VAL A 57 -0.29 -8.77 6.60
N GLN A 58 -0.07 -10.03 6.23
CA GLN A 58 -0.41 -11.17 7.10
C GLN A 58 0.62 -11.32 8.24
N PRO A 59 0.25 -11.93 9.38
CA PRO A 59 1.19 -12.18 10.47
C PRO A 59 2.44 -12.96 10.06
N GLU A 60 2.31 -13.86 9.10
CA GLU A 60 3.37 -14.71 8.55
C GLU A 60 4.41 -13.86 7.81
N ASP A 61 3.95 -12.82 7.11
CA ASP A 61 4.77 -11.90 6.34
C ASP A 61 5.41 -10.78 7.19
N ARG A 62 5.11 -10.76 8.51
CA ARG A 62 5.57 -9.70 9.41
C ARG A 62 7.08 -9.52 9.38
N LYS A 63 7.84 -10.62 9.33
CA LYS A 63 9.31 -10.57 9.30
C LYS A 63 9.79 -9.87 8.02
N ALA A 64 9.36 -10.36 6.86
CA ALA A 64 9.72 -9.78 5.57
C ALA A 64 9.33 -8.30 5.47
N TYR A 65 8.15 -7.94 5.94
CA TYR A 65 7.71 -6.55 6.03
C TYR A 65 8.67 -5.68 6.86
N LEU A 66 9.08 -6.13 8.05
CA LEU A 66 10.01 -5.38 8.89
C LEU A 66 11.40 -5.29 8.24
N ASP A 67 11.88 -6.38 7.63
CA ASP A 67 13.17 -6.41 6.94
C ASP A 67 13.20 -5.39 5.79
N THR A 68 12.09 -5.22 5.04
CA THR A 68 12.01 -4.20 3.98
C THR A 68 12.00 -2.77 4.51
N LEU A 69 11.39 -2.53 5.68
CA LEU A 69 11.44 -1.22 6.33
C LEU A 69 12.82 -0.88 6.88
N GLU A 70 13.49 -1.87 7.47
CA GLU A 70 14.87 -1.74 7.94
C GLU A 70 15.80 -1.44 6.77
N HIS A 71 15.68 -2.18 5.67
CA HIS A 71 16.44 -1.92 4.44
C HIS A 71 16.21 -0.49 3.92
N ALA A 72 14.95 -0.05 3.87
CA ALA A 72 14.62 1.31 3.45
C ALA A 72 15.22 2.37 4.37
N SER A 73 15.27 2.11 5.68
CA SER A 73 15.92 3.01 6.64
C SER A 73 17.44 3.02 6.53
N MET A 74 18.08 1.90 6.22
CA MET A 74 19.55 1.79 6.15
C MET A 74 20.12 2.29 4.83
N ARG A 75 19.41 2.09 3.72
CA ARG A 75 19.90 2.39 2.37
C ARG A 75 19.21 3.57 1.71
N GLU A 76 18.27 4.20 2.41
CA GLU A 76 17.40 5.26 1.86
C GLU A 76 16.67 4.85 0.58
N ASP A 77 16.47 3.54 0.39
CA ASP A 77 15.85 2.95 -0.79
C ASP A 77 14.51 2.31 -0.43
N LEU A 78 13.43 2.97 -0.86
CA LEU A 78 12.06 2.52 -0.64
C LEU A 78 11.59 1.45 -1.63
N THR A 79 12.38 1.17 -2.67
CA THR A 79 12.00 0.25 -3.75
C THR A 79 11.64 -1.14 -3.22
N PRO A 80 12.41 -1.77 -2.29
CA PRO A 80 12.07 -3.09 -1.77
C PRO A 80 10.76 -3.09 -0.98
N PHE A 81 10.52 -2.05 -0.19
CA PHE A 81 9.27 -1.89 0.56
C PHE A 81 8.08 -1.72 -0.38
N GLN A 82 8.17 -0.81 -1.37
CA GLN A 82 7.10 -0.60 -2.35
C GLN A 82 6.81 -1.88 -3.15
N THR A 83 7.86 -2.57 -3.60
CA THR A 83 7.74 -3.84 -4.33
C THR A 83 7.02 -4.89 -3.50
N PHE A 84 7.40 -5.04 -2.23
CA PHE A 84 6.75 -5.95 -1.30
C PHE A 84 5.27 -5.62 -1.11
N MET A 85 4.90 -4.35 -0.95
CA MET A 85 3.50 -3.95 -0.80
C MET A 85 2.69 -4.17 -2.09
N HIS A 86 3.32 -4.07 -3.27
CA HIS A 86 2.68 -4.40 -4.55
C HIS A 86 2.31 -5.88 -4.68
N VAL A 87 3.04 -6.80 -4.02
CA VAL A 87 2.70 -8.24 -3.99
C VAL A 87 1.30 -8.46 -3.40
N PHE A 88 0.87 -7.65 -2.43
CA PHE A 88 -0.47 -7.75 -1.86
C PHE A 88 -1.50 -6.94 -2.65
N LEU A 89 -1.11 -5.77 -3.16
CA LEU A 89 -2.02 -4.87 -3.85
C LEU A 89 -2.52 -5.42 -5.19
N ILE A 90 -1.61 -5.96 -6.02
CA ILE A 90 -1.93 -6.38 -7.39
C ILE A 90 -2.96 -7.52 -7.38
N PRO A 91 -2.77 -8.62 -6.62
CA PRO A 91 -3.76 -9.69 -6.56
C PRO A 91 -5.10 -9.23 -6.00
N ALA A 92 -5.09 -8.39 -4.94
CA ALA A 92 -6.32 -7.84 -4.37
C ALA A 92 -7.10 -7.01 -5.40
N ARG A 93 -6.41 -6.17 -6.18
CA ARG A 93 -7.02 -5.37 -7.24
C ARG A 93 -7.56 -6.25 -8.36
N CYS A 94 -6.79 -7.24 -8.80
CA CYS A 94 -7.25 -8.19 -9.80
C CYS A 94 -8.49 -8.96 -9.35
N LEU A 95 -8.54 -9.40 -8.08
CA LEU A 95 -9.69 -10.10 -7.52
C LEU A 95 -10.95 -9.23 -7.52
N ILE A 96 -10.84 -7.98 -7.07
CA ILE A 96 -11.98 -7.06 -7.04
C ILE A 96 -12.46 -6.73 -8.45
N LEU A 97 -11.55 -6.37 -9.36
CA LEU A 97 -11.92 -6.07 -10.75
C LEU A 97 -12.57 -7.29 -11.44
N ARG A 98 -12.10 -8.51 -11.13
CA ARG A 98 -12.74 -9.74 -11.62
C ARG A 98 -14.12 -9.96 -10.99
N ALA A 99 -14.27 -9.73 -9.70
CA ALA A 99 -15.57 -9.84 -9.03
C ALA A 99 -16.58 -8.82 -9.59
N GLU A 100 -16.15 -7.60 -9.87
CA GLU A 100 -16.93 -6.57 -10.55
C GLU A 100 -17.28 -6.97 -11.99
N ALA A 101 -16.33 -7.52 -12.75
CA ALA A 101 -16.58 -8.02 -14.11
C ALA A 101 -17.52 -9.24 -14.14
N VAL A 102 -17.54 -10.06 -13.08
CA VAL A 102 -18.45 -11.20 -12.91
C VAL A 102 -19.83 -10.75 -12.42
N CYS A 103 -19.91 -9.70 -11.60
CA CYS A 103 -21.17 -9.15 -11.09
C CYS A 103 -21.80 -8.08 -11.99
N SER A 104 -21.07 -7.56 -12.99
CA SER A 104 -21.60 -6.59 -13.94
C SER A 104 -22.35 -7.30 -15.08
N PRO A 105 -23.58 -6.88 -15.42
CA PRO A 105 -24.33 -7.43 -16.57
C PRO A 105 -23.70 -7.10 -17.93
N LEU A 106 -22.56 -6.39 -17.96
CA LEU A 106 -21.81 -6.06 -19.17
C LEU A 106 -20.45 -6.79 -19.14
N GLN A 107 -20.39 -7.95 -19.79
CA GLN A 107 -19.16 -8.73 -20.02
C GLN A 107 -18.09 -7.89 -20.74
N VAL A 108 -17.18 -7.27 -19.99
CA VAL A 108 -15.91 -6.77 -20.54
C VAL A 108 -14.80 -7.80 -20.27
N PRO A 109 -14.24 -8.44 -21.31
CA PRO A 109 -13.20 -9.45 -21.12
C PRO A 109 -11.90 -8.79 -20.64
N CYS A 110 -11.41 -9.25 -19.49
CA CYS A 110 -10.11 -8.86 -18.95
C CYS A 110 -8.99 -9.38 -19.87
N PRO A 111 -7.93 -8.59 -20.15
CA PRO A 111 -6.81 -9.07 -20.94
C PRO A 111 -6.11 -10.25 -20.25
N PRO A 112 -5.64 -11.25 -21.01
CA PRO A 112 -4.97 -12.42 -20.45
C PRO A 112 -3.65 -12.03 -19.79
N LEU A 113 -3.43 -12.57 -18.60
CA LEU A 113 -2.13 -12.55 -17.94
C LEU A 113 -1.23 -13.54 -18.69
N THR A 114 -0.44 -13.07 -19.64
CA THR A 114 0.64 -13.88 -20.20
C THR A 114 1.83 -13.85 -19.25
N PRO A 115 2.31 -15.00 -18.74
CA PRO A 115 3.67 -15.10 -18.25
C PRO A 115 4.60 -15.14 -19.47
N GLY A 116 5.48 -14.15 -19.58
CA GLY A 116 6.61 -14.14 -20.52
C GLY A 116 7.90 -14.33 -19.77
#